data_AF-A0A1T5FPP5-F1
#
_entry.id   AF-A0A1T5FPP5-F1
#
_cell.length_a   1.000
_cell.length_b   1.000
_cell.length_c   1.000
_cell.angle_alpha   90.00
_cell.angle_beta   90.00
_cell.angle_gamma   90.00
#
_symmetry.space_group_name_H-M   'P 1'
#
loop_
_entity.id
_entity.type
_entity.pdbx_description
1 polymer ?
#
loop_
_entity_poly.entity_id
_entity_poly.type
_entity_poly.pdbx_seq_one_letter_code
_entity_poly.pdbx_strand_id
1 'polypeptide(L)'
;MHRHLIVSLGAGVAALVVVHARAAPVVIESVGLDKGNVTAQLERSSQYFVNAMRKLIVQSYREQYRAIRWEGLEETMTRSRVARFEYRFTLNGVDQVRVYHAMDGLPLSVIADDAFGGTTPRGSPTPPQSPGSLDGSSGSDIEETSATETFGAANDLVDADIGDDLLFDEFDSMNVRARVLPSSGSVLASYTAPGAQGGLDAEFKAMRTIENDIRAGVIPRGGRIRGAIGGATCGSCEDAMRRLSDEYSVDVRVSHMFGSIPSGEQRALIESGSARLKGRMLVGSEGEPLLARDVLDSARAAQIHRDLSPRALDRTFKGFSWRRRSFRLGPPRLPRVSEGSSTEDTAVSAEPSAAPGC
;
A
#
# COMPACT_ATOMS: atom_id res chain seq x y z
N MET A 1 -9.31 86.14 -20.58
CA MET A 1 -8.16 85.21 -20.58
C MET A 1 -8.44 84.09 -19.57
N HIS A 2 -8.06 82.85 -19.91
CA HIS A 2 -8.24 81.56 -19.19
C HIS A 2 -9.64 80.91 -19.28
N ARG A 3 -9.92 80.10 -20.30
CA ARG A 3 -9.55 78.68 -20.58
C ARG A 3 -10.21 77.67 -19.62
N HIS A 4 -11.30 77.08 -20.10
CA HIS A 4 -11.95 75.86 -19.62
C HIS A 4 -11.03 74.64 -19.77
N LEU A 5 -10.94 73.80 -18.74
CA LEU A 5 -10.23 72.52 -18.77
C LEU A 5 -11.27 71.43 -18.49
N ILE A 6 -11.73 70.79 -19.57
CA ILE A 6 -12.64 69.64 -19.55
C ILE A 6 -11.75 68.39 -19.49
N VAL A 7 -11.79 67.68 -18.36
CA VAL A 7 -11.15 66.37 -18.21
C VAL A 7 -12.18 65.30 -18.52
N SER A 8 -12.01 64.63 -19.66
CA SER A 8 -12.80 63.48 -20.09
C SER A 8 -12.36 62.23 -19.35
N LEU A 9 -13.22 61.73 -18.45
CA LEU A 9 -13.04 60.46 -17.75
C LEU A 9 -13.48 59.31 -18.70
N GLY A 10 -12.50 58.67 -19.36
CA GLY A 10 -12.73 57.50 -20.19
C GLY A 10 -12.88 56.24 -19.33
N ALA A 11 -14.10 55.75 -19.14
CA ALA A 11 -14.38 54.46 -18.54
C ALA A 11 -14.05 53.34 -19.54
N GLY A 12 -12.81 52.86 -19.53
CA GLY A 12 -12.40 51.66 -20.25
C GLY A 12 -12.90 50.41 -19.53
N VAL A 13 -14.04 49.86 -19.98
CA VAL A 13 -14.52 48.54 -19.55
C VAL A 13 -13.61 47.49 -20.18
N ALA A 14 -12.58 47.06 -19.44
CA ALA A 14 -11.78 45.90 -19.80
C ALA A 14 -12.63 44.63 -19.59
N ALA A 15 -13.18 44.10 -20.67
CA ALA A 15 -13.82 42.79 -20.68
C ALA A 15 -12.76 41.72 -20.42
N LEU A 16 -12.66 41.27 -19.17
CA LEU A 16 -11.91 40.08 -18.78
C LEU A 16 -12.57 38.86 -19.44
N VAL A 17 -12.01 38.43 -20.57
CA VAL A 17 -12.34 37.15 -21.18
C VAL A 17 -11.82 36.05 -20.25
N VAL A 18 -12.72 35.51 -19.41
CA VAL A 18 -12.44 34.31 -18.62
C VAL A 18 -12.47 33.12 -19.58
N VAL A 19 -11.29 32.76 -20.10
CA VAL A 19 -11.10 31.50 -20.82
C VAL A 19 -11.33 30.38 -19.82
N HIS A 20 -12.51 29.76 -19.88
CA HIS A 20 -12.81 28.55 -19.14
C HIS A 20 -12.02 27.43 -19.81
N ALA A 21 -10.81 27.17 -19.31
CA ALA A 21 -10.03 26.02 -19.71
C ALA A 21 -10.85 24.77 -19.37
N ARG A 22 -11.31 24.05 -20.40
CA ARG A 22 -11.95 22.74 -20.22
C ARG A 22 -10.95 21.81 -19.52
N ALA A 23 -11.42 21.14 -18.47
CA ALA A 23 -10.66 20.11 -17.78
C ALA A 23 -10.17 19.05 -18.79
N ALA A 24 -8.89 18.72 -18.72
CA ALA A 24 -8.30 17.68 -19.56
C ALA A 24 -8.78 16.30 -19.11
N PRO A 25 -8.90 15.31 -20.04
CA PRO A 25 -9.29 13.96 -19.66
C PRO A 25 -8.26 13.35 -18.69
N VAL A 26 -8.73 12.66 -17.65
CA VAL A 26 -7.87 11.89 -16.75
C VAL A 26 -7.25 10.73 -17.54
N VAL A 27 -5.92 10.68 -17.61
CA VAL A 27 -5.20 9.62 -18.33
C VAL A 27 -4.59 8.67 -17.32
N ILE A 28 -4.95 7.38 -17.40
CA ILE A 28 -4.37 6.31 -16.58
C ILE A 28 -3.57 5.40 -17.49
N GLU A 29 -2.28 5.23 -17.19
CA GLU A 29 -1.35 4.43 -17.97
C GLU A 29 -0.76 3.28 -17.15
N SER A 30 -0.54 2.14 -17.80
CA SER A 30 0.18 1.01 -17.20
C SER A 30 1.69 1.27 -17.19
N VAL A 31 2.34 0.95 -16.06
CA VAL A 31 3.80 0.97 -15.91
C VAL A 31 4.35 -0.43 -16.18
N GLY A 32 5.12 -0.58 -17.25
CA GLY A 32 6.04 -1.71 -17.46
C GLY A 32 7.41 -1.45 -16.82
N LEU A 33 8.28 -2.47 -16.76
CA LEU A 33 9.64 -2.33 -16.23
C LEU A 33 10.46 -1.23 -16.91
N ASP A 34 10.20 -0.98 -18.19
CA ASP A 34 10.98 -0.05 -19.02
C ASP A 34 10.54 1.42 -18.86
N LYS A 35 9.45 1.68 -18.13
CA LYS A 35 8.86 3.02 -17.98
C LYS A 35 9.44 3.76 -16.78
N GLY A 36 10.68 4.26 -16.95
CA GLY A 36 11.29 5.26 -16.07
C GLY A 36 11.46 4.86 -14.61
N ASN A 37 12.10 5.71 -13.81
CA ASN A 37 12.48 5.42 -12.42
C ASN A 37 11.29 5.39 -11.41
N VAL A 38 10.09 4.98 -11.85
CA VAL A 38 8.84 5.02 -11.06
C VAL A 38 8.94 4.10 -9.85
N THR A 39 9.48 2.89 -10.03
CA THR A 39 9.66 1.93 -8.92
C THR A 39 10.56 2.50 -7.83
N ALA A 40 11.70 3.10 -8.16
CA ALA A 40 12.56 3.69 -7.14
C ALA A 40 11.93 4.94 -6.48
N GLN A 41 11.12 5.71 -7.20
CA GLN A 41 10.38 6.83 -6.60
C GLN A 41 9.34 6.35 -5.57
N LEU A 42 8.62 5.27 -5.87
CA LEU A 42 7.68 4.65 -4.93
C LEU A 42 8.39 3.95 -3.78
N GLU A 43 9.52 3.30 -4.05
CA GLU A 43 10.40 2.73 -3.03
C GLU A 43 10.91 3.81 -2.06
N ARG A 44 11.37 4.95 -2.58
CA ARG A 44 11.75 6.10 -1.75
C ARG A 44 10.58 6.64 -0.94
N SER A 45 9.38 6.68 -1.53
CA SER A 45 8.17 7.09 -0.81
C SER A 45 7.83 6.13 0.33
N SER A 46 7.99 4.82 0.11
CA SER A 46 7.82 3.78 1.13
C SER A 46 8.77 3.97 2.31
N GLN A 47 10.03 4.35 2.04
CA GLN A 47 11.03 4.54 3.08
C GLN A 47 10.60 5.59 4.13
N TYR A 48 9.91 6.67 3.75
CA TYR A 48 9.41 7.66 4.71
C TYR A 48 8.46 7.02 5.75
N PHE A 49 7.55 6.15 5.31
CA PHE A 49 6.60 5.46 6.20
C PHE A 49 7.28 4.38 7.04
N VAL A 50 8.28 3.69 6.48
CA VAL A 50 9.11 2.71 7.21
C VAL A 50 9.92 3.42 8.32
N ASN A 51 10.56 4.54 8.01
CA ASN A 51 11.29 5.36 8.99
C ASN A 51 10.38 5.86 10.12
N ALA A 52 9.19 6.37 9.77
CA ALA A 52 8.21 6.84 10.74
C ALA A 52 7.70 5.70 11.65
N MET A 53 7.39 4.53 11.09
CA MET A 53 7.02 3.34 11.87
C MET A 53 8.16 2.89 12.80
N ARG A 54 9.41 2.93 12.31
CA ARG A 54 10.59 2.61 13.13
C ARG A 54 10.68 3.55 14.33
N LYS A 55 10.54 4.85 14.11
CA LYS A 55 10.56 5.89 15.14
C LYS A 55 9.46 5.65 16.18
N LEU A 56 8.23 5.38 15.73
CA LEU A 56 7.09 5.06 16.58
C LEU A 56 7.35 3.85 17.48
N ILE A 57 7.86 2.75 16.91
CA ILE A 57 8.12 1.51 17.67
C ILE A 57 9.21 1.71 18.73
N VAL A 58 10.26 2.47 18.39
CA VAL A 58 11.35 2.78 19.32
C VAL A 58 10.85 3.65 20.48
N GLN A 59 9.96 4.60 20.21
CA GLN A 59 9.46 5.55 21.21
C GLN A 59 8.36 4.96 22.10
N SER A 60 7.34 4.35 21.51
CA SER A 60 6.10 4.01 22.22
C SER A 60 6.01 2.53 22.62
N TYR A 61 6.74 1.64 21.95
CA TYR A 61 6.58 0.20 22.08
C TYR A 61 7.88 -0.50 22.50
N ARG A 62 8.73 0.18 23.28
CA ARG A 62 10.07 -0.33 23.66
C ARG A 62 10.04 -1.70 24.34
N GLU A 63 9.04 -1.95 25.17
CA GLU A 63 8.95 -3.15 26.04
C GLU A 63 7.92 -4.20 25.57
N GLN A 64 7.06 -3.84 24.62
CA GLN A 64 6.00 -4.74 24.13
C GLN A 64 6.56 -5.70 23.09
N TYR A 65 6.48 -7.01 23.35
CA TYR A 65 7.23 -7.97 22.55
C TYR A 65 6.61 -9.36 22.43
N ARG A 66 6.14 -9.71 21.22
CA ARG A 66 5.74 -11.09 20.84
C ARG A 66 5.99 -11.33 19.36
N ALA A 67 6.57 -12.48 18.99
CA ALA A 67 6.93 -12.81 17.61
C ALA A 67 5.74 -12.78 16.64
N ILE A 68 4.61 -13.36 17.05
CA ILE A 68 3.39 -13.45 16.22
C ILE A 68 2.85 -12.06 15.85
N ARG A 69 3.03 -11.07 16.73
CA ARG A 69 2.58 -9.69 16.51
C ARG A 69 3.44 -8.95 15.49
N TRP A 70 4.71 -9.33 15.40
CA TRP A 70 5.64 -8.73 14.47
C TRP A 70 5.32 -9.09 13.01
N GLU A 71 4.90 -10.33 12.78
CA GLU A 71 4.49 -10.80 11.45
C GLU A 71 3.28 -10.01 10.92
N GLY A 72 2.32 -9.68 11.79
CA GLY A 72 1.17 -8.84 11.42
C GLY A 72 1.56 -7.41 11.03
N LEU A 73 2.51 -6.79 11.75
CA LEU A 73 3.05 -5.49 11.36
C LEU A 73 3.77 -5.57 10.00
N GLU A 74 4.70 -6.52 9.84
CA GLU A 74 5.46 -6.69 8.61
C GLU A 74 4.54 -6.95 7.42
N GLU A 75 3.52 -7.81 7.59
CA GLU A 75 2.53 -8.09 6.56
C GLU A 75 1.74 -6.82 6.19
N THR A 76 1.18 -6.11 7.19
CA THR A 76 0.42 -4.88 6.95
C THR A 76 1.25 -3.84 6.21
N MET A 77 2.46 -3.53 6.71
CA MET A 77 3.36 -2.55 6.09
C MET A 77 3.76 -2.95 4.67
N THR A 78 3.97 -4.24 4.41
CA THR A 78 4.34 -4.75 3.08
C THR A 78 3.17 -4.64 2.11
N ARG A 79 1.96 -4.95 2.56
CA ARG A 79 0.75 -4.97 1.71
C ARG A 79 0.16 -3.59 1.45
N SER A 80 0.31 -2.64 2.38
CA SER A 80 -0.13 -1.25 2.20
C SER A 80 0.49 -0.66 0.94
N ARG A 81 -0.33 -0.27 -0.04
CA ARG A 81 0.16 0.39 -1.27
C ARG A 81 0.73 1.76 -0.96
N VAL A 82 1.66 2.20 -1.79
CA VAL A 82 2.21 3.56 -1.75
C VAL A 82 1.86 4.29 -3.03
N ALA A 83 1.58 5.59 -2.92
CA ALA A 83 1.34 6.45 -4.05
C ALA A 83 2.14 7.75 -3.91
N ARG A 84 2.56 8.29 -5.06
CA ARG A 84 3.29 9.55 -5.15
C ARG A 84 2.67 10.42 -6.23
N PHE A 85 2.30 11.65 -5.90
CA PHE A 85 1.71 12.59 -6.84
C PHE A 85 2.52 13.89 -6.88
N GLU A 86 2.88 14.35 -8.07
CA GLU A 86 3.47 15.66 -8.29
C GLU A 86 2.39 16.62 -8.77
N TYR A 87 2.16 17.70 -8.03
CA TYR A 87 1.37 18.84 -8.48
C TYR A 87 2.30 19.92 -9.02
N ARG A 88 2.20 20.18 -10.33
CA ARG A 88 3.00 21.19 -11.04
C ARG A 88 2.13 22.42 -11.28
N PHE A 89 2.63 23.58 -10.87
CA PHE A 89 1.90 24.83 -10.92
C PHE A 89 2.85 26.01 -11.10
N THR A 90 2.31 27.16 -11.48
CA THR A 90 3.11 28.39 -11.64
C THR A 90 2.71 29.36 -10.52
N LEU A 91 3.70 29.83 -9.77
CA LEU A 91 3.52 30.84 -8.73
C LEU A 91 4.44 32.03 -9.04
N ASN A 92 3.87 33.23 -9.20
CA ASN A 92 4.60 34.44 -9.58
C ASN A 92 5.43 34.27 -10.87
N GLY A 93 4.91 33.52 -11.85
CA GLY A 93 5.60 33.24 -13.12
C GLY A 93 6.69 32.17 -13.04
N VAL A 94 6.92 31.56 -11.88
CA VAL A 94 7.91 30.48 -11.68
C VAL A 94 7.20 29.14 -11.55
N ASP A 95 7.62 28.16 -12.34
CA ASP A 95 7.12 26.80 -12.23
C ASP A 95 7.64 26.13 -10.95
N GLN A 96 6.71 25.54 -10.20
CA GLN A 96 6.91 24.88 -8.93
C GLN A 96 6.35 23.46 -8.98
N VAL A 97 6.93 22.56 -8.19
CA VAL A 97 6.46 21.18 -8.07
C VAL A 97 6.34 20.82 -6.59
N ARG A 98 5.11 20.55 -6.16
CA ARG A 98 4.83 20.03 -4.81
C ARG A 98 4.51 18.54 -4.92
N VAL A 99 5.18 17.72 -4.11
CA VAL A 99 5.11 16.26 -4.16
C VAL A 99 4.35 15.75 -2.95
N TYR A 100 3.39 14.86 -3.18
CA TYR A 100 2.52 14.28 -2.17
C TYR A 100 2.80 12.78 -2.07
N HIS A 101 3.11 12.30 -0.87
CA HIS A 101 3.42 10.91 -0.58
C HIS A 101 2.33 10.29 0.28
N ALA A 102 1.73 9.20 -0.19
CA ALA A 102 0.63 8.53 0.50
C ALA A 102 0.92 7.06 0.72
N MET A 103 0.42 6.52 1.83
CA MET A 103 0.37 5.10 2.10
C MET A 103 -1.07 4.69 2.41
N ASP A 104 -1.47 3.56 1.83
CA ASP A 104 -2.78 2.94 2.00
C ASP A 104 -2.96 2.38 3.41
N GLY A 105 -4.21 2.37 3.87
CA GLY A 105 -4.61 1.80 5.15
C GLY A 105 -4.68 2.79 6.30
N LEU A 106 -4.64 2.27 7.52
CA LEU A 106 -4.82 3.02 8.77
C LEU A 106 -3.60 3.92 9.09
N PRO A 107 -3.76 4.91 9.98
CA PRO A 107 -2.63 5.64 10.56
C PRO A 107 -1.61 4.69 11.21
N LEU A 108 -0.33 5.09 11.25
CA LEU A 108 0.75 4.27 11.76
C LEU A 108 0.58 3.95 13.25
N SER A 109 0.12 4.91 14.06
CA SER A 109 -0.21 4.68 15.48
C SER A 109 -1.26 3.59 15.66
N VAL A 110 -2.30 3.58 14.84
CA VAL A 110 -3.36 2.56 14.87
C VAL A 110 -2.84 1.20 14.43
N ILE A 111 -2.01 1.15 13.37
CA ILE A 111 -1.36 -0.10 12.92
C ILE A 111 -0.46 -0.66 14.04
N ALA A 112 0.33 0.20 14.68
CA ALA A 112 1.22 -0.23 15.75
C ALA A 112 0.45 -0.66 17.01
N ASP A 113 -0.65 0.01 17.36
CA ASP A 113 -1.50 -0.38 18.48
C ASP A 113 -2.21 -1.71 18.20
N ASP A 114 -2.69 -1.96 16.98
CA ASP A 114 -3.27 -3.26 16.62
C ASP A 114 -2.21 -4.38 16.69
N ALA A 115 -0.99 -4.09 16.21
CA ALA A 115 0.11 -5.05 16.25
C ALA A 115 0.58 -5.32 17.70
N PHE A 116 0.82 -4.28 18.50
CA PHE A 116 1.52 -4.41 19.77
C PHE A 116 0.65 -4.22 21.01
N GLY A 117 -0.43 -3.47 20.89
CA GLY A 117 -1.39 -3.19 21.96
C GLY A 117 -2.10 -4.44 22.51
N GLY A 118 -2.63 -4.29 23.72
CA GLY A 118 -3.42 -5.31 24.42
C GLY A 118 -2.63 -6.55 24.90
N THR A 119 -3.30 -7.39 25.71
CA THR A 119 -2.71 -8.59 26.34
C THR A 119 -2.76 -9.85 25.46
N THR A 120 -3.64 -9.89 24.46
CA THR A 120 -3.85 -11.01 23.52
C THR A 120 -4.03 -10.51 22.09
N PRO A 121 -3.49 -11.22 21.06
CA PRO A 121 -3.80 -10.91 19.67
C PRO A 121 -5.31 -11.01 19.40
N ARG A 122 -5.87 -10.07 18.63
CA ARG A 122 -7.24 -10.17 18.10
C ARG A 122 -7.37 -11.48 17.28
N GLY A 123 -8.43 -12.26 17.52
CA GLY A 123 -8.63 -13.56 16.86
C GLY A 123 -7.91 -14.75 17.48
N SER A 124 -7.21 -14.58 18.61
CA SER A 124 -6.72 -15.73 19.39
C SER A 124 -7.91 -16.46 20.01
N PRO A 125 -7.97 -17.81 19.98
CA PRO A 125 -8.96 -18.55 20.75
C PRO A 125 -8.86 -18.14 22.21
N THR A 126 -9.93 -17.57 22.76
CA THR A 126 -10.03 -17.36 24.20
C THR A 126 -9.93 -18.74 24.87
N PRO A 127 -9.11 -18.90 25.93
CA PRO A 127 -9.08 -20.15 26.65
C PRO A 127 -10.50 -20.51 27.08
N PRO A 128 -10.91 -21.79 26.97
CA PRO A 128 -12.25 -22.21 27.35
C PRO A 128 -12.52 -21.74 28.77
N GLN A 129 -13.61 -20.98 28.95
CA GLN A 129 -14.04 -20.57 30.28
C GLN A 129 -14.24 -21.85 31.11
N SER A 130 -13.57 -21.93 32.25
CA SER A 130 -13.74 -23.06 33.16
C SER A 130 -15.21 -23.11 33.59
N PRO A 131 -15.87 -24.29 33.54
CA PRO A 131 -17.26 -24.41 33.96
C PRO A 131 -17.31 -24.25 35.48
N GLY A 132 -17.57 -23.03 35.97
CA GLY A 132 -17.60 -22.81 37.42
C GLY A 132 -17.78 -21.38 37.92
N SER A 133 -17.68 -20.33 37.09
CA SER A 133 -17.95 -18.97 37.58
C SER A 133 -19.41 -18.59 37.31
N LEU A 134 -20.29 -19.01 38.22
CA LEU A 134 -21.62 -18.44 38.41
C LEU A 134 -21.46 -17.06 39.04
N ASP A 135 -21.03 -16.06 38.27
CA ASP A 135 -21.30 -14.67 38.56
C ASP A 135 -21.79 -14.02 37.27
N GLY A 136 -23.10 -13.81 37.24
CA GLY A 136 -23.82 -13.26 36.11
C GLY A 136 -23.37 -11.82 35.84
N SER A 137 -22.69 -11.64 34.73
CA SER A 137 -22.74 -10.39 33.97
C SER A 137 -23.09 -10.77 32.53
N SER A 138 -24.28 -10.34 32.15
CA SER A 138 -24.99 -10.62 30.91
C SER A 138 -24.08 -10.81 29.70
N GLY A 139 -24.07 -12.02 29.17
CA GLY A 139 -23.60 -12.29 27.82
C GLY A 139 -24.49 -11.56 26.84
N SER A 140 -23.96 -10.49 26.25
CA SER A 140 -24.45 -10.03 24.96
C SER A 140 -24.02 -11.04 23.93
N ASP A 141 -24.99 -11.53 23.20
CA ASP A 141 -24.87 -12.46 22.10
C ASP A 141 -23.75 -12.05 21.14
N ILE A 142 -23.06 -13.08 20.65
CA ILE A 142 -22.08 -13.04 19.58
C ILE A 142 -22.87 -12.65 18.32
N GLU A 143 -23.05 -11.34 18.11
CA GLU A 143 -23.15 -10.84 16.76
C GLU A 143 -21.78 -11.01 16.12
N GLU A 144 -21.80 -11.71 14.99
CA GLU A 144 -20.78 -11.69 13.97
C GLU A 144 -20.72 -10.26 13.39
N THR A 145 -20.33 -9.28 14.23
CA THR A 145 -20.05 -7.92 13.80
C THR A 145 -18.79 -7.96 12.96
N SER A 146 -19.01 -8.10 11.66
CA SER A 146 -18.11 -7.61 10.62
C SER A 146 -17.45 -6.32 11.11
N ALA A 147 -16.14 -6.22 10.94
CA ALA A 147 -15.25 -5.20 11.47
C ALA A 147 -15.53 -3.76 10.97
N THR A 148 -16.75 -3.24 11.17
CA THR A 148 -17.19 -1.96 10.61
C THR A 148 -18.35 -1.32 11.37
N GLU A 149 -18.56 -1.64 12.64
CA GLU A 149 -19.48 -0.90 13.54
C GLU A 149 -18.76 -0.85 14.90
N THR A 150 -18.46 0.26 15.57
CA THR A 150 -19.03 1.60 15.60
C THR A 150 -17.91 2.56 16.07
N PHE A 151 -17.00 2.98 15.21
CA PHE A 151 -16.19 4.15 15.58
C PHE A 151 -17.01 5.42 15.29
N GLY A 152 -16.74 6.50 16.01
CA GLY A 152 -16.97 7.88 15.53
C GLY A 152 -16.04 8.18 14.35
N ALA A 153 -16.08 7.30 13.34
CA ALA A 153 -14.92 6.60 12.76
C ALA A 153 -13.95 7.41 11.96
N ALA A 154 -14.45 8.43 11.29
CA ALA A 154 -13.62 9.24 10.43
C ALA A 154 -12.78 10.21 11.26
N ASN A 155 -13.36 10.78 12.33
CA ASN A 155 -12.68 11.80 13.13
C ASN A 155 -11.56 11.19 13.96
N ASP A 156 -11.79 10.02 14.58
CA ASP A 156 -10.76 9.33 15.35
C ASP A 156 -9.54 8.97 14.48
N LEU A 157 -9.78 8.55 13.23
CA LEU A 157 -8.70 8.25 12.28
C LEU A 157 -7.97 9.51 11.80
N VAL A 158 -8.68 10.62 11.63
CA VAL A 158 -8.08 11.93 11.32
C VAL A 158 -7.20 12.38 12.49
N ASP A 159 -7.70 12.30 13.72
CA ASP A 159 -6.97 12.71 14.93
C ASP A 159 -5.75 11.83 15.17
N ALA A 160 -5.86 10.52 14.98
CA ALA A 160 -4.73 9.60 15.04
C ALA A 160 -3.69 9.91 13.95
N ASP A 161 -4.12 10.18 12.71
CA ASP A 161 -3.20 10.56 11.64
C ASP A 161 -2.53 11.91 11.91
N ILE A 162 -3.22 12.89 12.48
CA ILE A 162 -2.63 14.16 12.94
C ILE A 162 -1.58 13.89 14.02
N GLY A 163 -1.86 13.02 14.99
CA GLY A 163 -0.90 12.62 16.02
C GLY A 163 0.38 12.00 15.45
N ASP A 164 0.27 11.30 14.32
CA ASP A 164 1.41 10.69 13.62
C ASP A 164 2.32 11.72 12.92
N ASP A 165 1.92 12.99 12.75
CA ASP A 165 2.74 13.99 12.06
C ASP A 165 4.14 14.15 12.69
N LEU A 166 4.25 13.98 14.02
CA LEU A 166 5.52 14.06 14.76
C LEU A 166 6.51 12.92 14.40
N LEU A 167 6.04 11.87 13.71
CA LEU A 167 6.87 10.76 13.27
C LEU A 167 7.61 11.07 11.96
N PHE A 168 7.23 12.13 11.24
CA PHE A 168 7.75 12.43 9.91
C PHE A 168 8.53 13.74 9.89
N ASP A 169 9.86 13.65 10.00
CA ASP A 169 10.73 14.84 10.06
C ASP A 169 11.22 15.31 8.68
N GLU A 170 10.96 14.53 7.62
CA GLU A 170 11.54 14.72 6.27
C GLU A 170 10.62 15.51 5.31
N PHE A 171 9.43 15.91 5.76
CA PHE A 171 8.46 16.64 4.94
C PHE A 171 8.51 18.15 5.19
N ASP A 172 8.26 18.92 4.13
CA ASP A 172 8.28 20.38 4.10
C ASP A 172 7.13 20.93 3.22
N SER A 173 7.21 22.20 2.82
CA SER A 173 6.19 22.83 1.98
C SER A 173 6.18 22.34 0.51
N MET A 174 7.17 21.59 0.07
CA MET A 174 7.26 21.07 -1.31
C MET A 174 7.25 19.54 -1.35
N ASN A 175 7.53 18.89 -0.23
CA ASN A 175 7.51 17.46 -0.04
C ASN A 175 6.54 17.12 1.11
N VAL A 176 5.35 16.61 0.80
CA VAL A 176 4.21 16.58 1.71
C VAL A 176 3.75 15.15 1.96
N ARG A 177 3.42 14.84 3.21
CA ARG A 177 2.67 13.64 3.58
C ARG A 177 1.19 13.83 3.25
N ALA A 178 0.64 12.94 2.44
CA ALA A 178 -0.80 12.86 2.24
C ALA A 178 -1.45 12.20 3.45
N ARG A 179 -2.40 12.91 4.06
CA ARG A 179 -3.01 12.57 5.35
C ARG A 179 -4.42 12.03 5.21
N VAL A 180 -4.92 11.41 6.26
CA VAL A 180 -6.35 11.17 6.41
C VAL A 180 -7.00 12.52 6.70
N LEU A 181 -7.88 12.97 5.80
CA LEU A 181 -8.57 14.25 5.93
C LEU A 181 -10.09 14.06 6.01
N PRO A 182 -10.79 14.91 6.78
CA PRO A 182 -12.24 14.84 6.89
C PRO A 182 -12.90 15.10 5.53
N SER A 183 -14.07 14.51 5.32
CA SER A 183 -14.86 14.72 4.10
C SER A 183 -15.62 16.06 4.08
N SER A 184 -15.70 16.77 5.21
CA SER A 184 -16.45 18.01 5.33
C SER A 184 -15.91 19.10 4.38
N GLY A 185 -16.77 19.55 3.45
CA GLY A 185 -16.45 20.56 2.46
C GLY A 185 -15.57 20.09 1.29
N SER A 186 -15.18 18.81 1.27
CA SER A 186 -14.49 18.21 0.13
C SER A 186 -15.50 17.87 -0.97
N VAL A 187 -15.15 18.13 -2.23
CA VAL A 187 -15.93 17.64 -3.39
C VAL A 187 -15.70 16.15 -3.65
N LEU A 188 -14.66 15.59 -3.03
CA LEU A 188 -14.30 14.18 -3.10
C LEU A 188 -15.10 13.43 -2.04
N ALA A 189 -16.22 12.84 -2.44
CA ALA A 189 -16.99 11.96 -1.56
C ALA A 189 -16.19 10.67 -1.29
N SER A 190 -15.98 10.33 -0.01
CA SER A 190 -15.42 9.03 0.34
C SER A 190 -16.43 7.93 0.05
N TYR A 191 -15.99 6.90 -0.64
CA TYR A 191 -16.77 5.68 -0.82
C TYR A 191 -16.52 4.72 0.34
N THR A 192 -17.58 4.16 0.89
CA THR A 192 -17.54 3.10 1.90
C THR A 192 -18.31 1.91 1.36
N ALA A 193 -17.65 0.75 1.31
CA ALA A 193 -18.28 -0.54 1.05
C ALA A 193 -17.89 -1.52 2.16
N PRO A 194 -18.69 -2.58 2.41
CA PRO A 194 -18.33 -3.63 3.35
C PRO A 194 -16.92 -4.17 3.04
N GLY A 195 -16.01 -4.07 4.00
CA GLY A 195 -14.61 -4.51 3.84
C GLY A 195 -13.70 -3.60 3.00
N ALA A 196 -14.17 -2.45 2.51
CA ALA A 196 -13.36 -1.48 1.76
C ALA A 196 -13.67 -0.04 2.19
N GLN A 197 -12.69 0.59 2.82
CA GLN A 197 -12.72 2.01 3.19
C GLN A 197 -11.93 2.80 2.15
N GLY A 198 -12.56 3.15 1.03
CA GLY A 198 -11.89 3.89 -0.06
C GLY A 198 -11.32 5.24 0.39
N GLY A 199 -11.80 5.77 1.53
CA GLY A 199 -11.21 6.93 2.21
C GLY A 199 -9.76 6.76 2.68
N LEU A 200 -9.30 5.51 2.83
CA LEU A 200 -7.95 5.16 3.29
C LEU A 200 -7.02 4.75 2.14
N ASP A 201 -7.51 4.66 0.91
CA ASP A 201 -6.69 4.40 -0.26
C ASP A 201 -5.61 5.50 -0.40
N ALA A 202 -4.38 5.11 -0.75
CA ALA A 202 -3.26 6.03 -0.89
C ALA A 202 -3.55 7.15 -1.90
N GLU A 203 -4.14 6.77 -3.03
CA GLU A 203 -4.59 7.67 -4.10
C GLU A 203 -5.55 8.72 -3.56
N PHE A 204 -6.52 8.27 -2.76
CA PHE A 204 -7.59 9.10 -2.28
C PHE A 204 -7.10 10.09 -1.21
N LYS A 205 -6.24 9.65 -0.29
CA LYS A 205 -5.54 10.54 0.66
C LYS A 205 -4.75 11.62 -0.08
N ALA A 206 -4.02 11.26 -1.14
CA ALA A 206 -3.27 12.21 -1.95
C ALA A 206 -4.19 13.23 -2.64
N MET A 207 -5.26 12.77 -3.30
CA MET A 207 -6.20 13.67 -3.97
C MET A 207 -6.87 14.63 -2.99
N ARG A 208 -7.26 14.15 -1.81
CA ARG A 208 -7.88 15.00 -0.78
C ARG A 208 -6.90 16.00 -0.17
N THR A 209 -5.64 15.61 0.00
CA THR A 209 -4.60 16.54 0.47
C THR A 209 -4.34 17.64 -0.56
N ILE A 210 -4.25 17.29 -1.85
CA ILE A 210 -4.12 18.28 -2.94
C ILE A 210 -5.33 19.21 -2.97
N GLU A 211 -6.55 18.66 -2.89
CA GLU A 211 -7.78 19.45 -2.84
C GLU A 211 -7.76 20.45 -1.68
N ASN A 212 -7.40 19.97 -0.49
CA ASN A 212 -7.32 20.81 0.70
C ASN A 212 -6.31 21.95 0.52
N ASP A 213 -5.13 21.67 -0.06
CA ASP A 213 -4.11 22.68 -0.32
C ASP A 213 -4.56 23.72 -1.37
N ILE A 214 -5.35 23.29 -2.38
CA ILE A 214 -5.97 24.21 -3.34
C ILE A 214 -7.01 25.10 -2.65
N ARG A 215 -7.88 24.51 -1.83
CA ARG A 215 -8.93 25.25 -1.10
C ARG A 215 -8.37 26.22 -0.07
N ALA A 216 -7.28 25.85 0.60
CA ALA A 216 -6.58 26.68 1.56
C ALA A 216 -5.70 27.77 0.89
N GLY A 217 -5.60 27.79 -0.45
CA GLY A 217 -4.77 28.74 -1.18
C GLY A 217 -3.27 28.51 -1.05
N VAL A 218 -2.85 27.32 -0.59
CA VAL A 218 -1.43 26.92 -0.49
C VAL A 218 -0.86 26.69 -1.89
N ILE A 219 -1.65 26.12 -2.79
CA ILE A 219 -1.34 25.98 -4.22
C ILE A 219 -2.48 26.54 -5.07
N PRO A 220 -2.20 27.09 -6.27
CA PRO A 220 -3.24 27.61 -7.15
C PRO A 220 -4.01 26.49 -7.84
N ARG A 221 -5.25 26.80 -8.27
CA ARG A 221 -6.05 25.98 -9.19
C ARG A 221 -5.40 25.88 -10.58
N GLY A 222 -5.87 24.95 -11.43
CA GLY A 222 -5.44 24.87 -12.82
C GLY A 222 -4.08 24.22 -13.07
N GLY A 223 -3.50 23.54 -12.08
CA GLY A 223 -2.21 22.87 -12.20
C GLY A 223 -2.26 21.55 -12.98
N ARG A 224 -1.16 20.80 -12.93
CA ARG A 224 -1.05 19.46 -13.54
C ARG A 224 -0.58 18.44 -12.52
N ILE A 225 -1.29 17.32 -12.41
CA ILE A 225 -0.95 16.18 -11.55
C ILE A 225 -0.27 15.09 -12.37
N ARG A 226 0.87 14.62 -11.88
CA ARG A 226 1.52 13.37 -12.32
C ARG A 226 1.61 12.40 -11.16
N GLY A 227 0.85 11.31 -11.22
CA GLY A 227 0.77 10.27 -10.19
C GLY A 227 1.52 9.01 -10.55
N ALA A 228 2.08 8.36 -9.55
CA ALA A 228 2.58 6.99 -9.59
C ALA A 228 1.92 6.19 -8.45
N ILE A 229 1.40 5.00 -8.75
CA ILE A 229 0.72 4.14 -7.77
C ILE A 229 1.33 2.75 -7.79
N GLY A 230 1.72 2.24 -6.62
CA GLY A 230 2.20 0.87 -6.42
C GLY A 230 1.07 -0.15 -6.40
N GLY A 231 0.22 -0.18 -7.42
CA GLY A 231 -0.93 -1.08 -7.51
C GLY A 231 -1.97 -0.56 -8.49
N ALA A 232 -3.01 -1.34 -8.75
CA ALA A 232 -4.12 -0.91 -9.59
C ALA A 232 -4.98 0.14 -8.86
N THR A 233 -5.33 1.20 -9.58
CA THR A 233 -6.27 2.24 -9.12
C THR A 233 -7.67 1.64 -9.01
N CYS A 234 -8.37 1.87 -7.90
CA CYS A 234 -9.76 1.43 -7.76
C CYS A 234 -10.72 2.42 -8.48
N GLY A 235 -11.90 1.95 -8.90
CA GLY A 235 -12.86 2.79 -9.62
C GLY A 235 -13.28 4.06 -8.85
N SER A 236 -13.39 3.97 -7.52
CA SER A 236 -13.72 5.14 -6.69
C SER A 236 -12.60 6.20 -6.67
N CYS A 237 -11.34 5.79 -6.73
CA CYS A 237 -10.21 6.71 -6.86
C CYS A 237 -10.16 7.36 -8.26
N GLU A 238 -10.52 6.62 -9.32
CA GLU A 238 -10.64 7.20 -10.65
C GLU A 238 -11.72 8.28 -10.70
N ASP A 239 -12.89 7.99 -10.12
CA ASP A 239 -13.99 8.96 -10.03
C ASP A 239 -13.59 10.19 -9.20
N ALA A 240 -12.83 10.00 -8.12
CA ALA A 240 -12.28 11.10 -7.32
C ALA A 240 -11.31 11.97 -8.14
N MET A 241 -10.42 11.36 -8.93
CA MET A 241 -9.51 12.09 -9.83
C MET A 241 -10.27 12.90 -10.88
N ARG A 242 -11.33 12.33 -11.46
CA ARG A 242 -12.20 13.05 -12.43
C ARG A 242 -12.89 14.24 -11.77
N ARG A 243 -13.49 14.06 -10.59
CA ARG A 243 -14.13 15.16 -9.84
C ARG A 243 -13.15 16.27 -9.48
N LEU A 244 -11.92 15.92 -9.06
CA LEU A 244 -10.87 16.90 -8.78
C LEU A 244 -10.50 17.69 -10.05
N SER A 245 -10.33 16.98 -11.18
CA SER A 245 -10.05 17.59 -12.49
C SER A 245 -11.14 18.57 -12.90
N ASP A 246 -12.40 18.15 -12.81
CA ASP A 246 -13.56 18.94 -13.22
C ASP A 246 -13.74 20.20 -12.34
N GLU A 247 -13.68 20.05 -11.01
CA GLU A 247 -13.91 21.17 -10.08
C GLU A 247 -12.77 22.20 -10.08
N TYR A 248 -11.51 21.73 -10.16
CA TYR A 248 -10.34 22.59 -9.98
C TYR A 248 -9.55 22.85 -11.28
N SER A 249 -10.07 22.36 -12.42
CA SER A 249 -9.46 22.47 -13.75
C SER A 249 -8.03 21.92 -13.82
N VAL A 250 -7.77 20.81 -13.13
CA VAL A 250 -6.44 20.21 -13.00
C VAL A 250 -6.27 19.08 -14.03
N ASP A 251 -5.20 19.09 -14.82
CA ASP A 251 -4.88 17.95 -15.72
C ASP A 251 -4.29 16.80 -14.90
N VAL A 252 -4.91 15.62 -14.93
CA VAL A 252 -4.50 14.47 -14.11
C VAL A 252 -3.99 13.34 -14.98
N ARG A 253 -2.73 12.97 -14.79
CA ARG A 253 -2.10 11.79 -15.41
C ARG A 253 -1.54 10.87 -14.36
N VAL A 254 -1.90 9.60 -14.41
CA VAL A 254 -1.53 8.64 -13.38
C VAL A 254 -0.96 7.39 -14.03
N SER A 255 0.14 6.92 -13.49
CA SER A 255 0.80 5.69 -13.88
C SER A 255 0.62 4.67 -12.76
N HIS A 256 0.05 3.51 -13.06
CA HIS A 256 -0.24 2.48 -12.07
C HIS A 256 0.42 1.14 -12.41
N MET A 257 0.73 0.34 -11.39
CA MET A 257 1.39 -0.95 -11.55
C MET A 257 0.37 -2.08 -11.46
N PHE A 258 0.33 -2.94 -12.49
CA PHE A 258 -0.48 -4.16 -12.46
C PHE A 258 0.26 -5.31 -11.81
N GLY A 259 -0.47 -6.12 -11.03
CA GLY A 259 0.03 -7.38 -10.49
C GLY A 259 -0.02 -8.55 -11.48
N SER A 260 -0.43 -8.30 -12.73
CA SER A 260 -0.50 -9.30 -13.79
C SER A 260 -0.48 -8.65 -15.16
N ILE A 261 0.09 -9.32 -16.16
CA ILE A 261 -0.05 -8.97 -17.58
C ILE A 261 -1.22 -9.76 -18.22
N PRO A 262 -1.75 -9.30 -19.37
CA PRO A 262 -2.79 -10.02 -20.09
C PRO A 262 -2.41 -11.48 -20.36
N SER A 263 -3.36 -12.40 -20.20
CA SER A 263 -3.10 -13.85 -20.29
C SER A 263 -2.50 -14.32 -21.63
N GLY A 264 -2.82 -13.63 -22.73
CA GLY A 264 -2.22 -13.90 -24.04
C GLY A 264 -0.75 -13.53 -24.12
N GLU A 265 -0.38 -12.36 -23.59
CA GLU A 265 1.02 -11.91 -23.51
C GLU A 265 1.83 -12.80 -22.55
N GLN A 266 1.24 -13.16 -21.41
CA GLN A 266 1.84 -14.11 -20.47
C GLN A 266 2.14 -15.45 -21.12
N ARG A 267 1.17 -16.02 -21.85
CA ARG A 267 1.37 -17.28 -22.58
C ARG A 267 2.44 -17.14 -23.64
N ALA A 268 2.43 -16.07 -24.42
CA ALA A 268 3.45 -15.84 -25.44
C ALA A 268 4.86 -15.80 -24.85
N LEU A 269 5.07 -15.11 -23.73
CA LEU A 269 6.37 -15.04 -23.04
C LEU A 269 6.83 -16.40 -22.50
N ILE A 270 5.89 -17.19 -21.97
CA ILE A 270 6.19 -18.55 -21.48
C ILE A 270 6.50 -19.49 -22.65
N GLU A 271 5.70 -19.43 -23.71
CA GLU A 271 5.86 -20.25 -24.92
C GLU A 271 7.15 -19.92 -25.67
N SER A 272 7.56 -18.65 -25.71
CA SER A 272 8.86 -18.24 -26.28
C SER A 272 10.06 -18.58 -25.41
N GLY A 273 9.85 -19.08 -24.18
CA GLY A 273 10.92 -19.40 -23.24
C GLY A 273 11.63 -18.18 -22.64
N SER A 274 11.12 -16.97 -22.87
CA SER A 274 11.67 -15.72 -22.32
C SER A 274 11.22 -15.48 -20.88
N ALA A 275 10.14 -16.14 -20.45
CA ALA A 275 9.65 -16.08 -19.08
C ALA A 275 9.24 -17.45 -18.55
N ARG A 276 9.12 -17.56 -17.22
CA ARG A 276 8.52 -18.70 -16.52
C ARG A 276 7.80 -18.25 -15.26
N LEU A 277 6.93 -19.11 -14.74
CA LEU A 277 6.28 -18.88 -13.45
C LEU A 277 7.15 -19.41 -12.30
N LYS A 278 7.42 -18.54 -11.32
CA LYS A 278 8.01 -18.91 -10.02
C LYS A 278 6.96 -18.70 -8.93
N GLY A 279 6.19 -19.76 -8.65
CA GLY A 279 4.99 -19.63 -7.83
C GLY A 279 3.93 -18.83 -8.60
N ARG A 280 3.54 -17.66 -8.07
CA ARG A 280 2.59 -16.74 -8.73
C ARG A 280 3.27 -15.62 -9.53
N MET A 281 4.58 -15.49 -9.41
CA MET A 281 5.37 -14.41 -10.01
C MET A 281 5.80 -14.81 -11.42
N LEU A 282 5.66 -13.89 -12.37
CA LEU A 282 6.23 -14.04 -13.71
C LEU A 282 7.67 -13.51 -13.68
N VAL A 283 8.62 -14.40 -13.97
CA VAL A 283 10.05 -14.07 -13.97
C VAL A 283 10.67 -14.31 -15.34
N GLY A 284 11.69 -13.57 -15.69
CA GLY A 284 12.47 -13.77 -16.90
C GLY A 284 13.32 -15.03 -16.84
N SER A 285 14.09 -15.27 -17.90
CA SER A 285 14.99 -16.42 -18.00
C SER A 285 16.07 -16.43 -16.91
N GLU A 286 16.54 -15.26 -16.47
CA GLU A 286 17.56 -15.13 -15.42
C GLU A 286 16.94 -15.16 -14.00
N GLY A 287 15.61 -15.15 -13.90
CA GLY A 287 14.85 -15.25 -12.65
C GLY A 287 14.48 -13.91 -12.01
N GLU A 288 14.74 -12.81 -12.70
CA GLU A 288 14.33 -11.45 -12.41
C GLU A 288 12.80 -11.27 -12.57
N PRO A 289 12.11 -10.50 -11.71
CA PRO A 289 10.68 -10.25 -11.88
C PRO A 289 10.41 -9.43 -13.13
N LEU A 290 9.38 -9.81 -13.90
CA LEU A 290 8.99 -9.09 -15.12
C LEU A 290 7.94 -7.99 -14.87
N LEU A 291 7.34 -7.93 -13.68
CA LEU A 291 6.34 -6.93 -13.32
C LEU A 291 6.95 -5.87 -12.41
N ALA A 292 6.73 -4.60 -12.74
CA ALA A 292 7.17 -3.49 -11.90
C ALA A 292 6.62 -3.57 -10.46
N ARG A 293 5.39 -4.11 -10.31
CA ARG A 293 4.78 -4.39 -9.01
C ARG A 293 5.59 -5.39 -8.18
N ASP A 294 6.02 -6.49 -8.78
CA ASP A 294 6.80 -7.53 -8.08
C ASP A 294 8.18 -7.01 -7.66
N VAL A 295 8.79 -6.16 -8.48
CA VAL A 295 10.05 -5.47 -8.13
C VAL A 295 9.84 -4.55 -6.93
N LEU A 296 8.79 -3.72 -6.95
CA LEU A 296 8.46 -2.83 -5.83
C LEU A 296 8.15 -3.62 -4.55
N ASP A 297 7.36 -4.68 -4.64
CA ASP A 297 6.97 -5.50 -3.48
C ASP A 297 8.19 -6.18 -2.86
N SER A 298 9.11 -6.68 -3.69
CA SER A 298 10.37 -7.26 -3.23
C SER A 298 11.27 -6.23 -2.56
N ALA A 299 11.40 -5.04 -3.14
CA ALA A 299 12.19 -3.94 -2.58
C ALA A 299 11.63 -3.48 -1.23
N ARG A 300 10.32 -3.30 -1.13
CA ARG A 300 9.64 -2.89 0.11
C ARG A 300 9.72 -3.95 1.20
N ALA A 301 9.52 -5.22 0.86
CA ALA A 301 9.72 -6.31 1.81
C ALA A 301 11.15 -6.33 2.37
N ALA A 302 12.15 -6.06 1.51
CA ALA A 302 13.54 -5.94 1.94
C ALA A 302 13.79 -4.71 2.84
N GLN A 303 13.19 -3.55 2.54
CA GLN A 303 13.24 -2.36 3.40
C GLN A 303 12.64 -2.64 4.79
N ILE A 304 11.42 -3.16 4.83
CA ILE A 304 10.70 -3.47 6.07
C ILE A 304 11.49 -4.48 6.89
N HIS A 305 11.98 -5.55 6.28
CA HIS A 305 12.80 -6.52 7.02
C HIS A 305 14.12 -5.93 7.51
N ARG A 306 14.74 -5.02 6.74
CA ARG A 306 16.00 -4.37 7.13
C ARG A 306 15.82 -3.40 8.28
N ASP A 307 14.74 -2.65 8.33
CA ASP A 307 14.59 -1.50 9.23
C ASP A 307 13.60 -1.75 10.38
N LEU A 308 12.62 -2.62 10.12
CA LEU A 308 11.57 -3.05 11.04
C LEU A 308 11.66 -4.55 11.30
N SER A 309 12.84 -5.19 11.27
CA SER A 309 12.97 -6.49 11.93
C SER A 309 13.34 -6.30 13.40
N PRO A 310 13.05 -7.28 14.27
CA PRO A 310 13.45 -7.20 15.68
C PRO A 310 14.96 -6.99 15.82
N ARG A 311 15.76 -7.62 14.94
CA ARG A 311 17.21 -7.44 14.91
C ARG A 311 17.63 -6.01 14.55
N ALA A 312 16.94 -5.37 13.60
CA ALA A 312 17.23 -3.99 13.18
C ALA A 312 16.93 -2.93 14.25
N LEU A 313 16.11 -3.30 15.22
CA LEU A 313 15.71 -2.49 16.36
C LEU A 313 16.48 -2.85 17.63
N ASP A 314 17.58 -3.61 17.50
CA ASP A 314 18.41 -4.12 18.60
C ASP A 314 17.62 -4.95 19.62
N ARG A 315 16.61 -5.69 19.16
CA ARG A 315 15.75 -6.54 19.99
C ARG A 315 16.05 -8.01 19.77
N THR A 316 16.26 -8.73 20.87
CA THR A 316 16.47 -10.19 20.85
C THR A 316 15.24 -10.92 21.42
N PHE A 317 14.82 -11.99 20.74
CA PHE A 317 13.71 -12.82 21.24
C PHE A 317 14.19 -13.56 22.48
N LYS A 318 13.81 -13.10 23.68
CA LYS A 318 14.02 -13.88 24.92
C LYS A 318 13.31 -15.23 24.76
N GLY A 319 14.07 -16.29 24.49
CA GLY A 319 13.63 -17.68 24.61
C GLY A 319 13.07 -18.36 23.35
N PHE A 320 13.01 -17.71 22.18
CA PHE A 320 12.57 -18.36 20.94
C PHE A 320 13.57 -18.18 19.81
N SER A 321 14.28 -19.25 19.45
CA SER A 321 15.03 -19.29 18.20
C SER A 321 14.03 -19.23 17.04
N TRP A 322 14.06 -18.14 16.29
CA TRP A 322 13.25 -17.92 15.09
C TRP A 322 13.65 -18.94 14.00
N ARG A 323 13.11 -20.15 14.07
CA ARG A 323 13.07 -21.07 12.94
C ARG A 323 11.74 -20.83 12.24
N ARG A 324 11.79 -20.49 10.95
CA ARG A 324 10.64 -20.42 10.01
C ARG A 324 9.75 -21.65 10.20
N ARG A 325 8.78 -21.60 11.12
CA ARG A 325 7.69 -22.57 11.16
C ARG A 325 6.67 -22.06 10.16
N SER A 326 6.84 -22.46 8.90
CA SER A 326 5.66 -22.61 8.07
C SER A 326 4.79 -23.63 8.80
N PHE A 327 3.67 -23.20 9.35
CA PHE A 327 2.62 -24.11 9.78
C PHE A 327 2.07 -24.78 8.51
N ARG A 328 2.79 -25.78 8.00
CA ARG A 328 2.23 -26.71 7.03
C ARG A 328 1.24 -27.57 7.80
N LEU A 329 -0.02 -27.16 7.80
CA LEU A 329 -1.15 -28.07 7.94
C LEU A 329 -1.19 -28.96 6.69
N GLY A 330 -0.19 -29.82 6.54
CA GLY A 330 -0.28 -30.95 5.63
C GLY A 330 -1.20 -32.00 6.26
N PRO A 331 -1.98 -32.76 5.46
CA PRO A 331 -2.76 -33.86 5.99
C PRO A 331 -1.84 -34.84 6.74
N PRO A 332 -2.34 -35.51 7.79
CA PRO A 332 -1.53 -36.42 8.60
C PRO A 332 -0.85 -37.45 7.69
N ARG A 333 0.49 -37.53 7.76
CA ARG A 333 1.22 -38.59 7.08
C ARG A 333 0.78 -39.91 7.71
N LEU A 334 0.02 -40.70 6.95
CA LEU A 334 -0.29 -42.07 7.34
C LEU A 334 1.01 -42.86 7.50
N PRO A 335 1.08 -43.77 8.50
CA PRO A 335 2.27 -44.57 8.74
C PRO A 335 2.59 -45.40 7.50
N ARG A 336 3.88 -45.42 7.17
CA ARG A 336 4.43 -46.21 6.07
C ARG A 336 4.22 -47.69 6.40
N VAL A 337 3.34 -48.36 5.65
CA VAL A 337 3.19 -49.81 5.73
C VAL A 337 4.50 -50.44 5.27
N SER A 338 5.17 -51.13 6.17
CA SER A 338 6.32 -51.98 5.87
C SER A 338 5.81 -53.14 5.02
N GLU A 339 6.16 -53.18 3.74
CA GLU A 339 5.96 -54.38 2.93
C GLU A 339 6.83 -55.49 3.52
N GLY A 340 6.16 -56.51 4.03
CA GLY A 340 6.76 -57.70 4.61
C GLY A 340 7.44 -58.54 3.54
N SER A 341 8.67 -58.90 3.85
CA SER A 341 9.40 -60.06 3.35
C SER A 341 8.51 -61.31 3.26
N SER A 342 8.38 -61.86 2.05
CA SER A 342 8.14 -63.29 1.84
C SER A 342 9.17 -63.83 0.85
N THR A 343 10.11 -64.57 1.40
CA THR A 343 11.03 -65.50 0.73
C THR A 343 10.29 -66.73 0.19
N GLU A 344 11.00 -67.48 -0.66
CA GLU A 344 10.77 -68.86 -1.16
C GLU A 344 9.95 -69.01 -2.46
N ASP A 345 10.34 -69.80 -3.47
CA ASP A 345 11.56 -70.53 -3.78
C ASP A 345 11.45 -71.15 -5.22
N THR A 346 12.60 -71.57 -5.78
CA THR A 346 12.79 -72.65 -6.79
C THR A 346 12.70 -72.43 -8.33
N ALA A 347 13.90 -72.44 -8.93
CA ALA A 347 14.41 -73.13 -10.14
C ALA A 347 13.76 -72.98 -11.55
N VAL A 348 14.58 -72.78 -12.60
CA VAL A 348 15.25 -73.84 -13.40
C VAL A 348 16.27 -73.20 -14.37
N SER A 349 17.40 -73.90 -14.52
CA SER A 349 18.59 -73.65 -15.34
C SER A 349 18.37 -73.42 -16.85
N ALA A 350 19.29 -72.66 -17.48
CA ALA A 350 20.00 -73.09 -18.69
C ALA A 350 21.18 -72.14 -19.02
N GLU A 351 22.38 -72.70 -18.94
CA GLU A 351 23.63 -72.26 -19.58
C GLU A 351 23.50 -72.30 -21.13
N PRO A 352 24.37 -71.64 -21.95
CA PRO A 352 25.77 -72.08 -22.05
C PRO A 352 26.86 -71.04 -22.40
N SER A 353 28.09 -71.41 -22.00
CA SER A 353 29.34 -71.42 -22.79
C SER A 353 29.99 -70.11 -23.27
N ALA A 354 31.16 -69.84 -22.68
CA ALA A 354 32.50 -69.57 -23.27
C ALA A 354 32.59 -68.88 -24.66
N ALA A 355 33.48 -67.92 -24.94
CA ALA A 355 34.91 -67.81 -24.62
C ALA A 355 35.44 -66.37 -24.97
N PRO A 356 36.75 -66.06 -25.11
CA PRO A 356 37.45 -65.13 -24.21
C PRO A 356 38.15 -63.92 -24.89
N GLY A 357 38.60 -63.00 -24.03
CA GLY A 357 39.83 -62.21 -24.13
C GLY A 357 40.33 -61.72 -25.50
N CYS A 358 40.05 -60.45 -25.80
CA CYS A 358 41.01 -59.34 -26.06
C CYS A 358 40.20 -58.05 -26.25
#